data_AF-A0A6B3GG57-F1
#
_entry.id   AF-A0A6B3GG57-F1
#
_cell.length_a   1.000
_cell.length_b   1.000
_cell.length_c   1.000
_cell.angle_alpha   90.00
_cell.angle_beta   90.00
_cell.angle_gamma   90.00
#
_symmetry.space_group_name_H-M   'P 1'
#
loop_
_entity.id
_entity.type
_entity.pdbx_description
1 polymer ?
#
loop_
_entity_poly.entity_id
_entity_poly.type
_entity_poly.pdbx_seq_one_letter_code
_entity_poly.pdbx_strand_id
1 'polypeptide(L)' 'EGDTLPPVRELPGGITVFHHNTSETDFVYDEIFTREEYLRGGITIDNGDTVVDVGANIGLFTLFASHRNPDGR' A
#
# COMPACT_ATOMS: atom_id res chain seq x y z
N GLU A 1 0.82 -18.72 25.41
CA GLU A 1 1.02 -17.29 25.72
C GLU A 1 0.21 -16.49 24.71
N GLY A 2 -0.49 -15.45 25.15
CA GLY A 2 -1.68 -14.91 24.48
C GLY A 2 -1.44 -14.41 23.05
N ASP A 3 -2.25 -14.92 22.14
CA ASP A 3 -2.33 -14.55 20.72
C ASP A 3 -2.85 -13.11 20.61
N THR A 4 -1.97 -12.14 20.84
CA THR A 4 -2.32 -10.72 20.74
C THR A 4 -2.12 -10.33 19.27
N LEU A 5 -3.22 -9.94 18.61
CA LEU A 5 -3.16 -9.49 17.22
C LEU A 5 -2.12 -8.36 17.07
N PRO A 6 -1.39 -8.31 15.94
CA PRO A 6 -0.44 -7.23 15.69
C PRO A 6 -1.14 -5.87 15.74
N PRO A 7 -0.44 -4.80 16.14
CA PRO A 7 -1.03 -3.48 16.22
C PRO A 7 -1.54 -3.04 14.84
N VAL A 8 -2.69 -2.38 14.85
CA VAL A 8 -3.33 -1.82 13.67
C VAL A 8 -3.11 -0.34 13.61
N ARG A 9 -3.01 0.17 12.38
CA ARG A 9 -2.87 1.59 12.11
C ARG A 9 -3.88 2.04 11.07
N GLU A 10 -4.59 3.12 11.40
CA GLU A 10 -5.48 3.81 10.49
C GLU A 10 -4.68 4.86 9.70
N LEU A 11 -4.75 4.77 8.38
CA LEU A 11 -4.08 5.63 7.43
C LEU A 11 -5.08 6.62 6.82
N PRO A 12 -4.61 7.76 6.28
CA PRO A 12 -5.48 8.66 5.55
C PRO A 12 -6.25 7.92 4.44
N GLY A 13 -7.53 8.23 4.28
CA GLY A 13 -8.43 7.49 3.38
C GLY A 13 -9.17 6.32 4.03
N GLY A 14 -9.05 6.11 5.35
CA GLY A 14 -9.82 5.10 6.10
C GLY A 14 -9.26 3.68 5.95
N ILE A 15 -8.03 3.55 5.45
CA ILE A 15 -7.36 2.27 5.26
C ILE A 15 -6.79 1.84 6.60
N THR A 16 -7.10 0.61 7.04
CA THR A 16 -6.51 0.03 8.25
C THR A 16 -5.54 -1.08 7.86
N VAL A 17 -4.31 -1.02 8.36
CA VAL A 17 -3.27 -2.03 8.11
C VAL A 17 -2.69 -2.56 9.43
N PHE A 18 -2.31 -3.83 9.42
CA PHE A 18 -1.42 -4.36 10.45
C PHE A 18 0.00 -3.87 10.19
N HIS A 19 0.70 -3.45 11.23
CA HIS A 19 2.05 -2.94 11.08
C HIS A 19 2.89 -3.26 12.32
N HIS A 20 4.21 -3.19 12.18
CA HIS A 20 5.14 -3.35 13.31
C HIS A 20 5.83 -2.03 13.70
N ASN A 21 6.06 -1.13 12.74
CA ASN A 21 6.73 0.15 12.96
C ASN A 21 5.91 1.30 12.36
N THR A 22 5.45 2.23 13.21
CA THR A 22 4.64 3.38 12.79
C THR A 22 5.38 4.27 11.80
N SER A 23 6.63 4.65 12.13
CA SER A 23 7.40 5.59 11.32
C SER A 23 7.72 5.04 9.93
N GLU A 24 8.04 3.74 9.85
CA GLU A 24 8.23 3.06 8.57
C GLU A 24 6.93 3.03 7.75
N THR A 25 5.82 2.70 8.40
CA THR A 25 4.50 2.64 7.74
C THR A 25 4.08 4.01 7.20
N ASP A 26 4.27 5.07 7.98
CA ASP A 26 4.02 6.45 7.57
C ASP A 26 4.87 6.88 6.39
N PHE A 27 6.17 6.56 6.46
CA PHE A 27 7.11 6.91 5.42
C PHE A 27 6.75 6.24 4.09
N VAL A 28 6.48 4.93 4.11
CA VAL A 28 6.12 4.17 2.91
C VAL A 28 4.75 4.62 2.38
N TYR A 29 3.79 4.93 3.25
CA TYR A 29 2.52 5.49 2.83
C TYR A 29 2.71 6.83 2.10
N ASP A 30 3.51 7.75 2.66
CA ASP A 30 3.79 9.04 2.02
C ASP A 30 4.50 8.88 0.67
N GLU A 31 5.48 7.98 0.58
CA GLU A 31 6.21 7.67 -0.65
C GLU A 31 5.29 7.16 -1.77
N ILE A 32 4.35 6.27 -1.44
CA ILE A 32 3.45 5.63 -2.41
C ILE A 32 2.24 6.49 -2.73
N PHE A 33 1.50 6.96 -1.71
CA PHE A 33 0.19 7.61 -1.89
C PHE A 33 0.28 9.12 -2.06
N THR A 34 1.23 9.79 -1.39
CA THR A 34 1.35 11.26 -1.48
C THR A 34 2.31 11.67 -2.59
N ARG A 35 3.50 11.06 -2.61
CA ARG A 35 4.61 11.45 -3.50
C ARG A 35 4.64 10.66 -4.80
N GLU A 36 3.86 9.58 -4.87
CA GLU A 36 3.72 8.68 -6.01
C GLU A 36 5.08 8.29 -6.62
N GLU A 37 6.06 8.04 -5.76
CA GLU A 37 7.45 7.84 -6.22
C GLU A 37 7.57 6.62 -7.13
N TYR A 38 6.70 5.64 -6.94
CA TYR A 38 6.61 4.40 -7.69
C TYR A 38 6.04 4.58 -9.11
N LEU A 39 5.45 5.74 -9.41
CA LEU A 39 4.96 6.09 -10.76
C LEU A 39 5.90 7.03 -11.52
N ARG A 40 7.05 7.39 -10.92
CA ARG A 40 8.03 8.25 -11.58
C ARG A 40 8.62 7.56 -12.81
N GLY A 41 9.11 8.39 -13.74
CA GLY A 41 9.70 7.89 -14.98
C GLY A 41 8.69 7.48 -16.06
N GLY A 42 7.43 7.92 -15.94
CA GLY A 42 6.38 7.64 -16.92
C GLY A 42 5.70 6.28 -16.74
N ILE A 43 5.89 5.64 -15.59
CA ILE A 43 5.16 4.43 -15.22
C ILE A 43 3.71 4.82 -14.91
N THR A 44 2.78 4.09 -15.49
CA THR A 44 1.34 4.25 -15.29
C THR A 44 0.75 2.92 -14.85
N ILE A 45 -0.34 2.99 -14.09
CA ILE A 45 -1.18 1.84 -13.76
C ILE A 45 -2.56 2.23 -14.26
N ASP A 46 -2.94 1.65 -15.37
CA ASP A 46 -4.20 1.90 -16.03
C ASP A 46 -5.21 0.81 -15.68
N ASN A 47 -6.49 1.12 -15.88
CA ASN A 47 -7.55 0.20 -15.59
C ASN A 47 -7.51 -1.01 -16.55
N GLY A 48 -7.53 -2.22 -16.00
CA GLY A 48 -7.36 -3.49 -16.71
C GLY A 48 -5.92 -4.02 -16.73
N ASP A 49 -4.93 -3.28 -16.18
CA ASP A 49 -3.57 -3.77 -16.06
C ASP A 49 -3.48 -4.95 -15.07
N THR A 50 -2.39 -5.72 -15.15
CA THR A 50 -2.05 -6.75 -14.16
C THR A 50 -0.85 -6.29 -13.35
N VAL A 51 -1.00 -6.21 -12.03
CA VAL A 51 0.05 -5.75 -11.11
C VAL A 51 0.54 -6.89 -10.25
N VAL A 52 1.86 -7.09 -10.18
CA VAL A 52 2.48 -8.11 -9.33
C VAL A 52 3.24 -7.42 -8.20
N ASP A 53 2.69 -7.46 -6.98
CA ASP A 53 3.36 -6.95 -5.77
C ASP A 53 4.25 -8.06 -5.15
N VAL A 54 5.55 -7.96 -5.42
CA VAL A 54 6.53 -8.95 -4.94
C VAL A 54 7.01 -8.58 -3.54
N GLY A 55 6.83 -9.49 -2.58
CA GLY A 55 7.27 -9.31 -1.20
C GLY A 55 6.23 -8.65 -0.28
N ALA A 56 5.35 -7.81 -0.84
CA ALA A 56 4.10 -7.33 -0.24
C ALA A 56 4.14 -7.04 1.28
N ASN A 57 5.21 -6.39 1.78
CA ASN A 57 5.57 -6.25 3.21
C ASN A 57 4.35 -6.08 4.15
N ILE A 58 3.61 -4.98 3.96
CA ILE A 58 2.32 -4.72 4.63
C ILE A 58 1.20 -4.41 3.62
N GLY A 59 1.42 -4.75 2.34
CA GLY A 59 0.42 -4.61 1.27
C GLY A 59 0.06 -3.19 0.81
N LEU A 60 0.80 -2.15 1.23
CA LEU A 60 0.48 -0.76 0.86
C LEU A 60 0.48 -0.52 -0.66
N PHE A 61 1.42 -1.12 -1.39
CA PHE A 61 1.48 -0.97 -2.84
C PHE A 61 0.33 -1.70 -3.54
N THR A 62 -0.02 -2.91 -3.09
CA THR A 62 -1.24 -3.62 -3.53
C THR A 62 -2.50 -2.75 -3.37
N LEU A 63 -2.68 -2.10 -2.21
CA LEU A 63 -3.84 -1.24 -1.97
C LEU A 63 -3.85 -0.01 -2.87
N PHE A 64 -2.68 0.62 -3.07
CA PHE A 64 -2.52 1.74 -3.99
C PHE A 64 -2.86 1.35 -5.44
N ALA A 65 -2.32 0.22 -5.91
CA ALA A 65 -2.54 -0.27 -7.26
C ALA A 65 -4.02 -0.62 -7.49
N SER A 66 -4.66 -1.31 -6.55
CA SER A 66 -6.09 -1.65 -6.61
C SER A 66 -6.98 -0.41 -6.68
N HIS A 67 -6.65 0.67 -5.95
CA HIS A 67 -7.42 1.92 -6.00
C HIS A 67 -7.36 2.60 -7.38
N ARG A 68 -6.24 2.44 -8.10
CA ARG A 68 -6.04 3.00 -9.44
C ARG A 68 -6.51 2.09 -10.58
N ASN A 69 -6.58 0.79 -10.32
CA ASN A 69 -6.93 -0.24 -11.29
C ASN A 69 -8.12 -1.09 -10.80
N PRO A 70 -9.34 -0.54 -10.73
CA PRO A 70 -10.50 -1.21 -10.13
C PRO A 70 -10.93 -2.49 -10.86
N ASP A 71 -10.76 -2.55 -12.19
CA ASP A 71 -11.10 -3.71 -13.03
C ASP A 71 -9.88 -4.62 -13.30
N GLY A 72 -8.75 -4.32 -12.63
CA GLY A 72 -7.48 -5.01 -12.79
C GLY A 72 -7.38 -6.36 -12.10
N ARG A 73 -6.24 -7.02 -12.33
CA ARG A 73 -5.87 -8.28 -11.67
C ARG A 73 -4.57 -8.19 -10.90
#